data_AF-A0AA96KXK7-F1
#
_entry.id   AF-A0AA96KXK7-F1
#
_cell.length_a   1.000
_cell.length_b   1.000
_cell.length_c   1.000
_cell.angle_alpha   90.00
_cell.angle_beta   90.00
_cell.angle_gamma   90.00
#
_symmetry.space_group_name_H-M   'P 1'
#
loop_
_entity.id
_entity.type
_entity.pdbx_description
1 polymer ?
#
loop_
_entity_poly.entity_id
_entity_poly.type
_entity_poly.pdbx_seq_one_letter_code
_entity_poly.pdbx_strand_id
1 'polypeptide(L)' 'MKYQLNQLSDSLEDLLHQAEFMANHAMNNHLNPEQIENEFDILTAEIWDIQEQVKALNEPSRDNQKAGEI' A
#
# COMPACT_ATOMS: atom_id res chain seq x y z
N MET A 1 15.09 0.12 9.11
CA MET A 1 13.80 0.16 9.85
C MET A 1 13.19 1.56 9.91
N LYS A 2 13.73 2.57 10.63
CA LYS A 2 13.13 3.93 10.68
C LYS A 2 12.91 4.56 9.29
N TYR A 3 13.88 4.43 8.38
CA TYR A 3 13.76 4.90 7.00
C TYR A 3 12.65 4.19 6.21
N GLN A 4 12.51 2.86 6.37
CA GLN A 4 11.49 2.06 5.71
C GLN A 4 10.08 2.34 6.27
N LEU A 5 9.97 2.63 7.57
CA LEU A 5 8.72 3.06 8.20
C LEU A 5 8.28 4.44 7.72
N ASN A 6 9.23 5.36 7.49
CA ASN A 6 8.92 6.66 6.90
C ASN A 6 8.43 6.51 5.46
N GLN A 7 9.11 5.72 4.63
CA GLN A 7 8.66 5.44 3.26
C GLN A 7 7.25 4.83 3.22
N LEU A 8 6.98 3.89 4.12
CA LEU A 8 5.65 3.30 4.25
C LEU A 8 4.58 4.33 4.64
N SER A 9 4.93 5.26 5.55
CA SER A 9 4.04 6.34 5.97
C SER A 9 3.71 7.26 4.80
N ASP A 10 4.73 7.63 4.02
CA ASP A 10 4.57 8.50 2.84
C ASP A 10 3.67 7.81 1.79
N SER A 11 3.90 6.52 1.51
CA SER A 11 3.06 5.75 0.58
C SER A 11 1.61 5.58 1.07
N LEU A 12 1.38 5.51 2.38
CA LEU A 12 0.03 5.46 2.94
C LEU A 12 -0.69 6.80 2.82
N GLU A 13 0.04 7.91 2.97
CA GLU A 13 -0.49 9.26 2.79
C GLU A 13 -0.89 9.52 1.33
N ASP A 14 -0.09 9.05 0.37
CA ASP A 14 -0.41 9.11 -1.06
C ASP A 14 -1.71 8.35 -1.39
N LEU A 15 -1.85 7.12 -0.87
CA LEU A 15 -3.07 6.31 -1.02
C LEU A 15 -4.32 7.03 -0.48
N LEU A 16 -4.20 7.70 0.67
CA LEU A 16 -5.33 8.40 1.29
C LEU A 16 -5.77 9.59 0.43
N HIS A 17 -4.82 10.35 -0.13
CA HIS A 17 -5.12 11.44 -1.05
C HIS A 17 -5.78 10.92 -2.34
N GLN A 18 -5.35 9.77 -2.87
CA GLN A 18 -5.90 9.18 -4.08
C GLN A 18 -7.32 8.64 -3.85
N ALA A 19 -7.57 8.00 -2.70
CA ALA A 19 -8.90 7.58 -2.28
C ALA A 19 -9.86 8.77 -2.06
N GLU A 20 -9.38 9.86 -1.45
CA GLU A 20 -10.16 11.09 -1.28
C GLU A 20 -10.49 11.73 -2.63
N PHE A 21 -9.51 11.79 -3.54
CA PHE A 21 -9.74 12.27 -4.91
C PHE A 21 -10.82 11.43 -5.60
N MET A 22 -10.72 10.09 -5.57
CA MET A 22 -11.71 9.21 -6.19
C MET A 22 -13.11 9.38 -5.60
N ALA A 23 -13.22 9.49 -4.26
CA ALA A 23 -14.50 9.70 -3.60
C ALA A 23 -15.14 11.03 -4.01
N ASN A 24 -14.35 12.11 -4.02
CA ASN A 24 -14.79 13.42 -4.47
C ASN A 24 -15.12 13.43 -5.97
N HIS A 25 -14.36 12.70 -6.78
CA HIS A 25 -14.55 12.61 -8.22
C HIS A 25 -15.84 11.82 -8.54
N ALA A 26 -16.08 10.69 -7.87
CA ALA A 26 -17.30 9.89 -7.97
C ALA A 26 -18.56 10.63 -7.49
N MET A 27 -18.46 11.44 -6.44
CA MET A 27 -19.59 12.21 -5.93
C MET A 27 -19.97 13.41 -6.81
N ASN A 28 -18.98 14.07 -7.43
CA ASN A 28 -19.21 15.34 -8.13
C ASN A 28 -19.37 15.21 -9.65
N ASN A 29 -18.91 14.10 -10.25
CA ASN A 29 -19.01 13.86 -11.68
C ASN A 29 -19.95 12.68 -11.95
N HIS A 30 -20.80 12.79 -12.98
CA HIS A 30 -21.57 11.66 -13.53
C HIS A 30 -20.63 10.74 -14.32
N LEU A 31 -19.68 10.13 -13.61
CA LEU A 31 -18.64 9.32 -14.22
C LEU A 31 -19.21 8.04 -14.82
N ASN A 32 -18.59 7.62 -15.91
CA ASN A 32 -18.78 6.28 -16.44
C ASN A 32 -18.31 5.27 -15.38
N PRO A 33 -19.16 4.31 -14.96
CA PRO A 33 -18.79 3.26 -14.02
C PRO A 33 -17.44 2.57 -14.32
N GLU A 34 -17.08 2.38 -15.59
CA GLU A 34 -15.80 1.77 -15.98
C GLU A 34 -14.57 2.60 -15.54
N GLN A 35 -14.68 3.92 -15.54
CA GLN A 35 -13.57 4.78 -15.11
C GLN A 35 -13.40 4.71 -13.60
N ILE A 36 -14.50 4.65 -12.85
CA ILE A 36 -14.48 4.45 -11.40
C ILE A 36 -13.88 3.08 -11.06
N GLU A 37 -14.32 2.03 -11.77
CA GLU A 37 -13.80 0.66 -11.59
C GLU A 37 -12.29 0.59 -11.82
N ASN A 38 -11.79 1.18 -12.91
CA ASN A 38 -10.35 1.21 -13.20
C ASN A 38 -9.53 1.93 -12.12
N GLU A 39 -10.02 3.05 -11.59
CA GLU A 39 -9.34 3.76 -10.49
C GLU A 39 -9.36 2.93 -9.18
N PHE A 40 -10.44 2.19 -8.91
CA PHE A 40 -10.51 1.28 -7.76
C PHE A 40 -9.58 0.08 -7.90
N ASP A 41 -9.41 -0.46 -9.10
CA ASP A 41 -8.48 -1.56 -9.37
C ASP A 41 -7.04 -1.12 -9.11
N ILE A 42 -6.66 0.09 -9.55
CA ILE A 42 -5.34 0.68 -9.29
C ILE A 42 -5.12 0.84 -7.78
N LEU A 43 -6.05 1.48 -7.08
CA LEU A 43 -5.95 1.69 -5.63
C LEU A 43 -5.83 0.37 -4.86
N THR A 44 -6.58 -0.65 -5.27
CA THR A 44 -6.54 -1.98 -4.65
C THR A 44 -5.18 -2.66 -4.84
N ALA A 45 -4.59 -2.54 -6.04
CA ALA A 45 -3.28 -3.08 -6.32
C ALA A 45 -2.18 -2.41 -5.47
N GLU A 46 -2.23 -1.08 -5.34
CA GLU A 46 -1.27 -0.31 -4.53
C GLU A 46 -1.37 -0.67 -3.03
N ILE A 47 -2.59 -0.85 -2.50
CA ILE A 47 -2.81 -1.32 -1.13
C ILE A 47 -2.19 -2.71 -0.91
N TRP A 48 -2.36 -3.63 -1.86
CA TRP A 48 -1.76 -4.97 -1.75
C TRP A 48 -0.24 -4.92 -1.77
N ASP A 49 0.36 -4.13 -2.64
CA ASP A 49 1.83 -3.98 -2.69
C ASP A 49 2.38 -3.45 -1.36
N ILE A 50 1.74 -2.41 -0.82
CA ILE A 50 2.10 -1.85 0.49
C ILE A 50 1.94 -2.89 1.61
N GLN A 51 0.89 -3.72 1.58
CA GLN A 51 0.73 -4.81 2.54
C GLN A 51 1.85 -5.86 2.45
N GLU A 52 2.32 -6.20 1.25
CA GLU A 52 3.45 -7.12 1.07
C GLU A 52 4.75 -6.50 1.60
N GLN A 53 5.01 -5.22 1.33
CA GLN A 53 6.16 -4.50 1.87
C GLN A 53 6.15 -4.50 3.41
N VAL A 54 4.99 -4.27 4.04
CA VAL A 54 4.84 -4.34 5.50
C VAL A 54 5.11 -5.75 6.04
N LYS A 55 4.62 -6.79 5.37
CA LYS A 55 4.88 -8.18 5.77
C LYS A 55 6.37 -8.49 5.70
N ALA A 56 7.04 -8.11 4.62
CA ALA A 56 8.48 -8.31 4.43
C ALA A 56 9.31 -7.58 5.51
N LEU A 57 8.89 -6.39 5.94
CA LEU A 57 9.53 -5.66 7.04
C LEU A 57 9.35 -6.32 8.42
N ASN A 58 8.27 -7.09 8.60
CA ASN A 58 7.94 -7.77 9.85
C ASN A 58 8.37 -9.23 9.88
N GLU A 59 8.83 -9.81 8.77
CA GLU A 59 9.39 -11.16 8.77
C GLU A 59 10.70 -11.20 9.59
N PRO A 60 10.81 -12.08 10.60
CA PRO A 60 12.05 -12.22 11.33
C PRO A 60 13.14 -12.73 10.39
N SER A 61 14.25 -12.00 10.33
CA SER A 61 15.43 -12.38 9.55
C SER A 61 15.87 -13.80 9.95
N ARG A 62 15.62 -14.78 9.07
CA ARG A 62 15.92 -16.20 9.30
C ARG A 62 17.42 -16.51 9.38
N ASP A 63 18.30 -15.51 9.23
CA ASP A 63 19.74 -15.69 9.18
C ASP A 63 20.41 -15.98 10.54
N ASN A 64 19.72 -15.80 11.67
CA ASN A 64 20.30 -16.09 12.98
C ASN A 64 20.02 -17.52 13.52
N GLN A 65 19.29 -18.37 12.80
CA GLN A 65 18.97 -19.73 13.28
C GLN A 65 19.99 -20.80 12.89
N LYS A 66 21.00 -20.50 12.07
CA LYS A 66 22.08 -21.44 11.70
C LYS A 66 23.43 -21.19 12.39
N ALA A 67 23.57 -20.10 13.14
CA ALA A 67 24.83 -19.75 13.81
C ALA A 67 24.97 -20.29 15.25
N GLY A 68 23.96 -21.03 15.75
CA GLY A 68 23.91 -21.52 17.13
C GLY A 68 23.99 -23.04 17.31
N GLU A 69 24.17 -23.81 16.24
CA GLU A 69 24.37 -25.27 16.31
C GLU A 69 25.81 -25.64 15.90
N ILE A 70 26.79 -25.36 16.79
CA ILE A 70 28.09 -26.03 16.79
C ILE A 70 28.58 -26.23 18.22
#